data_AF-A0A359CJF4-F1
#
_entry.id   AF-A0A359CJF4-F1
#
_cell.length_a   1.000
_cell.length_b   1.000
_cell.length_c   1.000
_cell.angle_alpha   90.00
_cell.angle_beta   90.00
_cell.angle_gamma   90.00
#
_symmetry.space_group_name_H-M   'P 1'
#
loop_
_entity.id
_entity.type
_entity.pdbx_description
1 polymer ?
#
loop_
_entity_poly.entity_id
_entity_poly.type
_entity_poly.pdbx_seq_one_letter_code
_entity_poly.pdbx_strand_id
1 'polypeptide(L)'
;MLIANTAGIMPVSVQIFTVLVSIMPFILAVLSLNFFKKGFLWASFVWSILLLCLNAVHFGQTAAEEVFDLAQTVLLLFILVMNLLLSFTLWRSVRSGKDRKQKPSVH
;
A
#
# COMPACT_ATOMS: atom_id res chain seq x y z
N MET A 1 -33.69 17.10 -6.00
CA MET A 1 -32.69 17.16 -4.92
C MET A 1 -33.01 16.02 -3.97
N LEU A 2 -32.42 14.85 -4.20
CA LEU A 2 -32.82 13.59 -3.56
C LEU A 2 -31.84 13.29 -2.43
N ILE A 3 -32.15 13.84 -1.25
CA ILE A 3 -31.48 13.47 0.00
C ILE A 3 -32.19 12.19 0.48
N ALA A 4 -31.88 11.06 -0.16
CA ALA A 4 -32.32 9.76 0.32
C ALA A 4 -31.32 9.26 1.36
N ASN A 5 -31.69 9.36 2.64
CA ASN A 5 -31.55 8.29 3.61
C ASN A 5 -30.32 7.35 3.47
N THR A 6 -29.10 7.88 3.63
CA THR A 6 -27.87 7.08 3.78
C THR A 6 -27.34 7.17 5.20
N ALA A 7 -28.19 6.92 6.19
CA ALA A 7 -27.74 6.64 7.55
C ALA A 7 -27.08 5.26 7.57
N GLY A 8 -25.75 5.21 7.47
CA GLY A 8 -24.94 4.06 7.90
C GLY A 8 -24.52 3.01 6.86
N ILE A 9 -24.89 3.13 5.58
CA ILE A 9 -24.42 2.17 4.55
C ILE A 9 -23.37 2.83 3.66
N MET A 10 -22.11 2.40 3.81
CA MET A 10 -21.00 2.83 2.95
C MET A 10 -21.32 2.50 1.48
N PRO A 11 -21.12 3.44 0.53
CA PRO A 11 -21.37 3.17 -0.88
C PRO A 11 -20.52 2.01 -1.40
N VAL A 12 -21.10 1.14 -2.24
CA VAL A 12 -20.42 -0.04 -2.81
C VAL A 12 -19.12 0.34 -3.52
N SER A 13 -19.09 1.49 -4.20
CA SER A 13 -17.88 2.01 -4.85
C SER A 13 -16.73 2.26 -3.88
N VAL A 14 -17.04 2.76 -2.68
CA VAL A 14 -16.05 3.02 -1.62
C VAL A 14 -15.56 1.70 -1.04
N GLN A 15 -16.45 0.73 -0.81
CA GLN A 15 -16.06 -0.61 -0.36
C GLN A 15 -15.11 -1.30 -1.34
N ILE A 16 -15.42 -1.27 -2.64
CA ILE A 16 -14.55 -1.84 -3.68
C ILE A 16 -13.18 -1.14 -3.69
N PHE A 17 -13.16 0.19 -3.61
CA PHE A 17 -11.92 0.95 -3.58
C PHE A 17 -11.05 0.57 -2.36
N THR A 18 -11.66 0.47 -1.18
CA THR A 18 -10.98 0.06 0.05
C THR A 18 -10.36 -1.32 -0.09
N VAL A 19 -11.12 -2.30 -0.60
CA VAL A 19 -10.61 -3.67 -0.83
C VAL A 19 -9.42 -3.65 -1.79
N LEU A 20 -9.50 -2.88 -2.88
CA LEU A 20 -8.39 -2.74 -3.82
C LEU A 20 -7.14 -2.14 -3.15
N VAL A 21 -7.30 -1.06 -2.38
CA VAL A 21 -6.20 -0.41 -1.65
C VAL A 21 -5.55 -1.35 -0.63
N SER A 22 -6.32 -2.25 -0.02
CA SER A 22 -5.83 -3.24 0.94
C SER A 22 -5.07 -4.40 0.28
N ILE A 23 -5.49 -4.85 -0.90
CA ILE A 23 -4.86 -5.99 -1.60
C ILE A 23 -3.64 -5.58 -2.44
N MET A 24 -3.66 -4.36 -3.00
CA MET A 24 -2.60 -3.87 -3.90
C MET A 24 -1.17 -3.94 -3.34
N PRO A 25 -0.91 -3.67 -2.04
CA PRO A 25 0.43 -3.86 -1.47
C PRO A 25 0.98 -5.26 -1.66
N PHE A 26 0.15 -6.30 -1.50
CA PHE A 26 0.58 -7.68 -1.67
C PHE A 26 0.90 -8.01 -3.14
N ILE A 27 0.05 -7.55 -4.06
CA ILE A 27 0.28 -7.70 -5.51
C ILE A 27 1.62 -7.04 -5.89
N LEU A 28 1.83 -5.82 -5.39
CA LEU A 28 3.03 -5.03 -5.68
C LEU A 28 4.28 -5.66 -5.05
N ALA A 29 4.16 -6.26 -3.86
CA ALA A 29 5.21 -7.06 -3.24
C ALA A 29 5.60 -8.25 -4.12
N VAL A 30 4.63 -9.07 -4.54
CA VAL A 30 4.89 -10.24 -5.41
C VAL A 30 5.50 -9.82 -6.74
N LEU A 31 4.98 -8.76 -7.37
CA LEU A 31 5.56 -8.26 -8.62
C LEU A 31 6.98 -7.75 -8.41
N SER A 32 7.27 -7.04 -7.32
CA SER A 32 8.61 -6.52 -7.03
C SER A 32 9.66 -7.61 -6.80
N LEU A 33 9.25 -8.78 -6.29
CA LEU A 33 10.12 -9.95 -6.15
C LEU A 33 10.47 -10.59 -7.50
N ASN A 34 9.57 -10.52 -8.48
CA ASN A 34 9.76 -11.13 -9.80
C ASN A 34 10.40 -10.18 -10.83
N PHE A 35 10.25 -8.86 -10.65
CA PHE A 35 10.70 -7.86 -11.62
C PHE A 35 11.71 -6.88 -11.01
N PHE A 36 12.99 -7.04 -11.35
CA PHE A 36 14.10 -6.16 -10.91
C PHE A 36 14.42 -4.99 -11.86
N LYS A 37 13.53 -4.67 -12.80
CA LYS A 37 13.75 -3.55 -13.72
C LYS A 37 13.76 -2.23 -12.93
N LYS A 38 14.82 -1.42 -13.10
CA LYS A 38 15.01 -0.17 -12.32
C LYS A 38 13.82 0.78 -12.37
N GLY A 39 13.20 0.94 -13.53
CA GLY A 39 11.99 1.77 -13.69
C GLY A 39 10.77 1.18 -12.96
N PHE A 40 10.61 -0.14 -13.01
CA PHE A 40 9.54 -0.84 -12.29
C PHE A 40 9.70 -0.69 -10.77
N LEU A 41 10.90 -0.94 -10.23
CA LEU A 41 11.17 -0.78 -8.80
C LEU A 41 10.90 0.64 -8.29
N TRP A 42 11.24 1.67 -9.09
CA TRP A 42 10.98 3.06 -8.72
C TRP A 42 9.49 3.40 -8.78
N ALA A 43 8.77 2.97 -9.83
CA ALA A 43 7.32 3.14 -9.92
C ALA A 43 6.60 2.41 -8.77
N SER A 44 6.99 1.16 -8.50
CA SER A 44 6.53 0.37 -7.36
C SER A 44 6.77 1.08 -6.03
N PHE A 45 7.93 1.71 -5.84
CA PHE A 45 8.24 2.45 -4.62
C PHE A 45 7.29 3.63 -4.40
N VAL A 46 7.07 4.46 -5.44
CA VAL A 46 6.14 5.59 -5.38
C VAL A 46 4.71 5.12 -5.07
N TRP A 47 4.27 4.04 -5.71
CA TRP A 47 2.95 3.44 -5.46
C TRP A 47 2.81 2.86 -4.05
N SER A 48 3.87 2.24 -3.54
CA SER A 48 3.91 1.70 -2.18
C SER A 48 3.70 2.80 -1.13
N ILE A 49 4.31 3.98 -1.31
CA ILE A 49 4.10 5.13 -0.42
C ILE A 49 2.65 5.62 -0.46
N LEU A 50 2.07 5.73 -1.66
CA LEU A 50 0.67 6.16 -1.80
C LEU A 50 -0.29 5.19 -1.10
N LEU A 51 -0.09 3.89 -1.32
CA LEU A 51 -0.88 2.84 -0.69
C LEU A 51 -0.69 2.84 0.83
N LEU A 52 0.51 3.14 1.33
CA LEU A 52 0.77 3.25 2.76
C LEU A 52 -0.05 4.39 3.37
N CYS A 53 -0.07 5.57 2.74
CA CYS A 53 -0.89 6.69 3.19
C CYS A 53 -2.38 6.35 3.18
N LEU A 54 -2.88 5.73 2.11
CA LEU A 54 -4.30 5.35 2.00
C LEU A 54 -4.70 4.31 3.05
N ASN A 55 -3.88 3.27 3.28
CA ASN A 55 -4.14 2.28 4.31
C ASN A 55 -4.04 2.88 5.73
N ALA A 56 -3.17 3.88 5.95
CA ALA A 56 -3.07 4.60 7.22
C ALA A 56 -4.34 5.40 7.52
N VAL A 57 -4.87 6.11 6.53
CA VAL A 57 -6.14 6.84 6.66
C VAL A 57 -7.28 5.86 6.94
N HIS A 58 -7.37 4.76 6.18
CA HIS A 58 -8.42 3.77 6.38
C HIS A 58 -8.34 3.09 7.76
N PHE A 59 -7.14 2.80 8.26
CA PHE A 59 -6.93 2.32 9.62
C PHE A 59 -7.41 3.35 10.66
N GLY A 60 -7.05 4.63 10.50
CA GLY A 60 -7.47 5.70 11.41
C GLY A 60 -8.99 5.90 11.44
N GLN A 61 -9.66 5.76 10.30
CA GLN A 61 -11.13 5.80 10.22
C GLN A 61 -11.76 4.61 10.94
N THR A 62 -11.27 3.39 10.66
CA THR A 62 -11.79 2.17 11.28
C THR A 62 -11.56 2.15 12.79
N ALA A 63 -10.42 2.66 13.26
CA ALA A 63 -10.11 2.76 14.69
C ALA A 63 -10.87 3.89 15.42
N ALA A 64 -11.50 4.82 14.69
CA ALA A 64 -12.27 5.92 15.28
C ALA A 64 -13.79 5.67 15.31
N GLU A 65 -14.28 4.65 14.60
CA GLU A 65 -15.70 4.28 14.60
C GLU A 65 -16.07 3.52 15.89
N GLU A 66 -17.23 3.87 16.49
CA GLU A 66 -17.69 3.34 17.79
C GLU A 66 -17.96 1.82 17.79
N VAL A 67 -18.16 1.22 16.62
CA VAL A 67 -18.31 -0.23 16.44
C VAL A 67 -16.94 -0.83 16.16
N PHE A 68 -16.16 -1.02 17.22
CA PHE A 68 -14.80 -1.56 17.13
C PHE A 68 -14.83 -3.04 16.73
N ASP A 69 -14.74 -3.33 15.43
CA ASP A 69 -14.43 -4.67 14.95
C ASP A 69 -12.92 -4.91 15.13
N LEU A 70 -12.57 -5.62 16.21
CA LEU A 70 -11.20 -5.94 16.56
C LEU A 70 -10.52 -6.79 15.47
N ALA A 71 -11.25 -7.66 14.77
CA ALA A 71 -10.68 -8.47 13.69
C ALA A 71 -10.30 -7.60 12.49
N GLN A 72 -11.19 -6.68 12.09
CA GLN A 72 -10.91 -5.74 11.00
C GLN A 72 -9.74 -4.81 11.35
N THR A 73 -9.69 -4.30 12.57
CA THR A 73 -8.62 -3.41 13.04
C THR A 73 -7.26 -4.12 13.04
N VAL A 74 -7.19 -5.36 13.54
CA VAL A 74 -5.96 -6.16 13.52
C VAL A 74 -5.52 -6.47 12.09
N LEU A 75 -6.45 -6.80 11.20
CA LEU A 75 -6.14 -7.05 9.78
C LEU A 75 -5.57 -5.80 9.10
N LEU A 76 -6.16 -4.64 9.33
CA LEU A 76 -5.69 -3.37 8.77
C LEU A 76 -4.32 -2.98 9.31
N LEU A 77 -4.07 -3.21 10.60
CA LEU A 77 -2.74 -3.01 11.19
C LEU A 77 -1.70 -3.91 10.52
N PHE A 78 -2.03 -5.19 10.29
CA PHE A 78 -1.15 -6.12 9.59
C PHE A 78 -0.85 -5.65 8.16
N ILE A 79 -1.87 -5.19 7.41
CA ILE A 79 -1.70 -4.63 6.06
C ILE A 79 -0.77 -3.41 6.12
N LEU A 80 -0.96 -2.51 7.08
CA LEU A 80 -0.13 -1.32 7.27
C LEU A 80 1.35 -1.68 7.48
N VAL A 81 1.62 -2.65 8.37
CA VAL A 81 2.98 -3.14 8.65
C VAL A 81 3.60 -3.77 7.40
N MET A 82 2.86 -4.60 6.67
CA MET A 82 3.35 -5.20 5.42
C MET A 82 3.67 -4.14 4.37
N ASN A 83 2.86 -3.09 4.27
CA ASN A 83 3.07 -2.00 3.34
C ASN A 83 4.29 -1.13 3.71
N LEU A 84 4.56 -0.95 5.01
CA LEU A 84 5.80 -0.33 5.50
C LEU A 84 7.03 -1.16 5.10
N LEU A 85 6.99 -2.47 5.32
CA LEU A 85 8.09 -3.38 4.98
C LEU A 85 8.34 -3.41 3.46
N LEU A 86 7.28 -3.41 2.66
CA LEU A 86 7.36 -3.31 1.21
C LEU A 86 8.02 -2.00 0.78
N SER A 87 7.55 -0.87 1.32
CA SER A 87 8.10 0.46 1.03
C SER A 87 9.59 0.53 1.37
N PHE A 88 9.98 -0.01 2.53
CA PHE A 88 11.38 -0.07 2.95
C PHE A 88 12.24 -0.97 2.04
N THR A 89 11.72 -2.13 1.65
CA THR A 89 12.40 -3.08 0.77
C THR A 89 12.63 -2.49 -0.63
N LEU A 90 11.61 -1.82 -1.17
CA LEU A 90 11.70 -1.12 -2.45
C LEU A 90 12.66 0.06 -2.39
N TRP A 91 12.62 0.85 -1.31
CA TRP A 91 13.58 1.94 -1.10
C TRP A 91 15.03 1.45 -1.11
N ARG A 92 15.32 0.37 -0.36
CA ARG A 92 16.65 -0.26 -0.33
C ARG A 92 17.05 -0.74 -1.72
N SER A 93 16.15 -1.40 -2.43
CA SER A 93 16.39 -1.94 -3.78
C SER A 93 16.66 -0.85 -4.81
N VAL A 94 15.92 0.25 -4.77
CA VAL A 94 16.12 1.43 -5.62
C VAL A 94 17.48 2.08 -5.34
N ARG A 95 17.88 2.19 -4.07
CA ARG A 95 19.17 2.75 -3.66
C ARG A 95 20.35 1.86 -4.10
N SER A 96 20.30 0.56 -3.85
CA SER A 96 21.35 -0.38 -4.25
C SER A 96 21.44 -0.57 -5.78
N GLY A 97 20.34 -0.41 -6.53
CA GLY A 97 20.35 -0.34 -7.99
C GLY A 97 20.97 0.96 -8.56
N LYS A 98 21.23 1.95 -7.70
CA LYS A 98 22.04 3.14 -8.03
C LYS A 98 23.53 2.81 -7.91
N ASP A 99 23.92 2.04 -6.90
CA ASP A 99 25.32 1.68 -6.62
C ASP A 99 25.94 0.76 -7.69
N ARG A 100 25.17 -0.19 -8.26
CA ARG A 100 25.68 -1.06 -9.35
C ARG A 100 25.95 -0.33 -10.67
N LYS A 101 25.36 0.84 -10.90
CA LYS A 101 25.64 1.63 -12.12
C LYS A 101 26.92 2.47 -12.02
N GLN A 102 27.56 2.51 -10.85
CA GLN A 102 28.70 3.38 -10.57
C GLN A 102 30.04 2.67 -10.51
N LYS A 103 30.10 1.34 -10.66
CA LYS A 103 31.37 0.62 -10.83
C LYS A 103 31.77 0.73 -12.31
N PRO A 104 32.80 1.51 -12.68
CA PRO A 104 33.35 1.42 -14.03
C PRO A 104 33.87 -0.01 -14.19
N SER A 105 33.62 -0.62 -15.34
CA SER A 105 34.36 -1.80 -15.76
C SER A 105 35.83 -1.39 -15.84
N VAL A 106 36.59 -1.75 -14.82
CA VAL A 106 38.05 -1.73 -14.89
C VAL A 106 38.39 -2.91 -15.80
N HIS A 107 38.57 -2.59 -17.08
CA HIS A 107 39.27 -3.44 -18.04
C HIS A 107 40.77 -3.36 -17.77
#